data_AF-A0A137QLZ8-F1
#
_entry.id   AF-A0A137QLZ8-F1
#
_cell.length_a   1.000
_cell.length_b   1.000
_cell.length_c   1.000
_cell.angle_alpha   90.00
_cell.angle_beta   90.00
_cell.angle_gamma   90.00
#
_symmetry.space_group_name_H-M   'P 1'
#
loop_
_entity.id
_entity.type
_entity.pdbx_description
1 polymer ?
#
loop_
_entity_poly.entity_id
_entity_poly.type
_entity_poly.pdbx_seq_one_letter_code
_entity_poly.pdbx_strand_id
1 'polypeptide(L)'
;MTAEAIRDAQAEPKPPIKPSALLREQNYGSGEGKRWDSRRIPGLSLDEHFERGIYPVLRGRCERFPGGESLDDLAARANDTIDQILLPHVWDEDNYEAHVAVVSHGLFLAELITALVRQDPAQQTIQPRDFRGMKNTAWTRVRVTAQKSAPGEKPSCKEKLMPLVVQVTNINNSDHLSSLKRQRGGIGSSAHDSRQKDIRGFFKAGAGRTHSQEKNSG
;
A
#
# COMPACT_ATOMS: atom_id res chain seq x y z
N MET A 1 2.59 7.65 -14.84
CA MET A 1 2.10 6.55 -15.70
C MET A 1 0.67 6.12 -15.36
N THR A 2 0.39 5.42 -14.24
CA THR A 2 -0.97 4.90 -13.98
C THR A 2 -2.03 5.99 -13.81
N ALA A 3 -1.75 7.05 -13.03
CA ALA A 3 -2.68 8.16 -12.82
C ALA A 3 -2.97 8.92 -14.12
N GLU A 4 -1.96 9.10 -14.98
CA GLU A 4 -2.11 9.73 -16.30
C GLU A 4 -3.01 8.89 -17.20
N ALA A 5 -2.76 7.57 -17.28
CA ALA A 5 -3.61 6.67 -18.07
C ALA A 5 -5.08 6.68 -17.62
N ILE A 6 -5.32 6.72 -16.30
CA ILE A 6 -6.69 6.84 -15.75
C ILE A 6 -7.32 8.17 -16.15
N ARG A 7 -6.60 9.29 -15.99
CA ARG A 7 -7.09 10.63 -16.34
C ARG A 7 -7.36 10.76 -17.83
N ASP A 8 -6.47 10.26 -18.67
CA ASP A 8 -6.55 10.42 -20.12
C ASP A 8 -7.75 9.66 -20.71
N ALA A 9 -8.24 8.63 -20.01
CA ALA A 9 -9.45 7.91 -20.31
C ALA A 9 -10.75 8.55 -19.75
N GLN A 10 -10.67 9.64 -18.97
CA GLN A 10 -11.85 10.36 -18.48
C GLN A 10 -12.40 11.32 -19.54
N ALA A 11 -13.70 11.62 -19.43
CA ALA A 11 -14.33 12.69 -20.20
C ALA A 11 -13.80 14.07 -19.79
N GLU A 12 -13.98 15.05 -20.67
CA GLU A 12 -13.64 16.45 -20.37
C GLU A 12 -14.71 17.10 -19.47
N PRO A 13 -14.33 18.04 -18.57
CA PRO A 13 -12.96 18.47 -18.30
C PRO A 13 -12.18 17.44 -17.47
N LYS A 14 -10.95 17.14 -17.88
CA LYS A 14 -10.09 16.20 -17.16
C LYS A 14 -9.69 16.73 -15.77
N PRO A 15 -9.73 15.89 -14.71
CA PRO A 15 -9.33 16.30 -13.38
C PRO A 15 -7.81 16.58 -13.31
N PRO A 16 -7.36 17.52 -12.46
CA PRO A 16 -5.94 17.80 -12.28
C PRO A 16 -5.22 16.64 -11.59
N ILE A 17 -3.97 16.41 -11.95
CA ILE A 17 -3.08 15.47 -11.23
C ILE A 17 -2.17 16.27 -10.31
N LYS A 18 -2.18 15.90 -9.02
CA LYS A 18 -1.30 16.49 -8.00
C LYS A 18 -0.36 15.40 -7.47
N PRO A 19 0.91 15.33 -7.92
CA PRO A 19 1.86 14.38 -7.38
C PRO A 19 2.23 14.76 -5.93
N SER A 20 2.45 13.77 -5.08
CA SER A 20 2.91 13.98 -3.70
C SER A 20 3.84 12.87 -3.25
N ALA A 21 4.95 13.25 -2.60
CA ALA A 21 5.87 12.30 -2.00
C ALA A 21 5.23 11.53 -0.83
N LEU A 22 4.15 12.04 -0.24
CA LEU A 22 3.42 11.34 0.82
C LEU A 22 2.76 10.05 0.34
N LEU A 23 2.46 9.96 -0.96
CA LEU A 23 1.77 8.83 -1.59
C LEU A 23 2.71 7.71 -2.08
N ARG A 24 4.01 7.79 -1.80
CA ARG A 24 4.98 6.76 -2.23
C ARG A 24 4.85 5.48 -1.40
N GLU A 25 5.36 4.36 -1.92
CA GLU A 25 5.45 3.12 -1.14
C GLU A 25 6.37 3.29 0.09
N GLN A 26 6.34 2.34 1.02
CA GLN A 26 7.34 2.21 2.07
C GLN A 26 8.77 2.31 1.51
N ASN A 27 9.59 3.18 2.11
CA ASN A 27 11.03 3.22 1.86
C ASN A 27 11.70 2.01 2.51
N TYR A 28 12.36 1.15 1.74
CA TYR A 28 13.13 0.05 2.33
C TYR A 28 14.59 0.43 2.63
N GLY A 29 15.02 1.66 2.34
CA GLY A 29 16.39 2.11 2.58
C GLY A 29 17.42 1.17 1.97
N SER A 30 18.34 0.66 2.78
CA SER A 30 19.34 -0.33 2.34
C SER A 30 18.76 -1.66 1.83
N GLY A 31 17.49 -1.97 2.15
CA GLY A 31 16.77 -3.15 1.68
C GLY A 31 16.20 -3.01 0.26
N GLU A 32 16.24 -1.82 -0.35
CA GLU A 32 15.76 -1.60 -1.71
C GLU A 32 16.50 -2.47 -2.73
N GLY A 33 15.74 -3.19 -3.57
CA GLY A 33 16.27 -4.10 -4.58
C GLY A 33 17.03 -5.32 -4.05
N LYS A 34 17.10 -5.52 -2.73
CA LYS A 34 17.70 -6.69 -2.11
C LYS A 34 16.72 -7.87 -2.13
N ARG A 35 17.27 -9.09 -2.12
CA ARG A 35 16.45 -10.30 -1.92
C ARG A 35 16.19 -10.45 -0.43
N TRP A 36 14.96 -10.83 -0.09
CA TRP A 36 14.55 -10.96 1.30
C TRP A 36 14.71 -12.39 1.79
N ASP A 37 15.36 -12.55 2.93
CA ASP A 37 15.54 -13.84 3.57
C ASP A 37 14.31 -14.18 4.41
N SER A 38 13.64 -15.28 4.07
CA SER A 38 12.42 -15.74 4.76
C SER A 38 12.68 -16.15 6.21
N ARG A 39 13.93 -16.45 6.57
CA ARG A 39 14.33 -16.88 7.92
C ARG A 39 15.37 -15.92 8.48
N ARG A 40 15.13 -15.49 9.72
CA ARG A 40 16.15 -14.88 10.57
C ARG A 40 17.07 -15.99 11.08
N ILE A 41 18.37 -15.71 11.12
CA ILE A 41 19.34 -16.58 11.76
C ILE A 41 19.09 -16.49 13.28
N PRO A 42 18.78 -17.61 13.96
CA PRO A 42 18.56 -17.61 15.40
C PRO A 42 19.79 -17.06 16.13
N GLY A 43 19.57 -16.21 17.12
CA GLY A 43 20.63 -15.63 17.96
C GLY A 43 21.31 -14.38 17.39
N LEU A 44 20.95 -13.91 16.18
CA LEU A 44 21.41 -12.62 15.66
C LEU A 44 20.32 -11.55 15.77
N SER A 45 20.72 -10.36 16.20
CA SER A 45 19.92 -9.13 16.12
C SER A 45 19.72 -8.67 14.66
N LEU A 46 18.75 -7.78 14.41
CA LEU A 46 18.53 -7.25 13.07
C LEU A 46 19.75 -6.49 12.54
N ASP A 47 20.41 -5.71 13.38
CA ASP A 47 21.60 -4.95 12.99
C ASP A 47 22.74 -5.87 12.55
N GLU A 48 22.99 -6.95 13.29
CA GLU A 48 23.98 -7.97 12.90
C GLU A 48 23.63 -8.69 11.58
N HIS A 49 22.33 -8.83 11.25
CA HIS A 49 21.94 -9.34 9.94
C HIS A 49 22.34 -8.34 8.85
N PHE A 50 22.04 -7.06 9.04
CA PHE A 50 22.29 -6.01 8.06
C PHE A 50 23.79 -5.81 7.82
N GLU A 51 24.62 -5.86 8.87
CA GLU A 51 26.08 -5.82 8.77
C GLU A 51 26.64 -6.98 7.93
N ARG A 52 25.99 -8.15 7.97
CA ARG A 52 26.33 -9.33 7.17
C ARG A 52 25.71 -9.30 5.76
N GLY A 53 25.01 -8.22 5.39
CA GLY A 53 24.32 -8.09 4.11
C GLY A 53 23.10 -9.01 3.96
N ILE A 54 22.53 -9.46 5.08
CA ILE A 54 21.36 -10.33 5.14
C ILE A 54 20.14 -9.45 5.41
N TYR A 55 19.08 -9.58 4.61
CA TYR A 55 17.89 -8.74 4.68
C TYR A 55 16.68 -9.61 5.05
N PRO A 56 16.50 -9.95 6.34
CA PRO A 56 15.39 -10.80 6.75
C PRO A 56 14.05 -10.09 6.64
N VAL A 57 12.97 -10.87 6.49
CA VAL A 57 11.60 -10.36 6.60
C VAL A 57 11.39 -9.68 7.96
N LEU A 58 10.95 -8.43 7.92
CA LEU A 58 10.55 -7.65 9.09
C LEU A 58 9.15 -8.07 9.53
N ARG A 59 8.98 -8.32 10.83
CA ARG A 59 7.75 -8.86 11.44
C ARG A 59 7.10 -7.84 12.38
N GLY A 60 7.90 -7.02 13.04
CA GLY A 60 7.43 -5.96 13.92
C GLY A 60 7.04 -4.71 13.13
N ARG A 61 6.08 -3.93 13.64
CA ARG A 61 5.65 -2.68 12.99
C ARG A 61 6.69 -1.56 13.08
N CYS A 62 7.47 -1.53 14.15
CA CYS A 62 8.55 -0.57 14.37
C CYS A 62 9.90 -1.00 13.75
N GLU A 63 9.99 -2.24 13.25
CA GLU A 63 11.21 -2.73 12.61
C GLU A 63 11.37 -2.07 11.23
N ARG A 64 12.61 -1.72 10.88
CA ARG A 64 12.98 -1.14 9.60
C ARG A 64 14.39 -1.53 9.21
N PHE A 65 14.68 -1.47 7.91
CA PHE A 65 16.04 -1.53 7.41
C PHE A 65 16.76 -0.18 7.68
N PRO A 66 18.09 -0.15 7.71
CA PRO A 66 18.85 1.08 7.80
C PRO A 66 18.45 2.08 6.70
N GLY A 67 18.08 3.29 7.12
CA GLY A 67 17.61 4.36 6.23
C GLY A 67 16.20 4.16 5.65
N GLY A 68 15.47 3.13 6.09
CA GLY A 68 14.10 2.84 5.65
C GLY A 68 13.02 3.36 6.59
N GLU A 69 11.77 3.18 6.20
CA GLU A 69 10.58 3.40 7.01
C GLU A 69 10.14 2.08 7.66
N SER A 70 9.63 2.17 8.88
CA SER A 70 8.86 1.10 9.51
C SER A 70 7.40 1.14 9.08
N LEU A 71 6.58 0.16 9.46
CA LEU A 71 5.13 0.23 9.22
C LEU A 71 4.46 1.31 10.08
N ASP A 72 5.02 1.64 11.25
CA ASP A 72 4.53 2.74 12.07
C ASP A 72 4.86 4.10 11.44
N ASP A 73 6.05 4.24 10.85
CA ASP A 73 6.39 5.43 10.05
C ASP A 73 5.46 5.57 8.84
N LEU A 74 5.16 4.45 8.17
CA LEU A 74 4.22 4.39 7.04
C LEU A 74 2.80 4.80 7.45
N ALA A 75 2.34 4.36 8.63
CA ALA A 75 1.05 4.72 9.19
C ALA A 75 0.98 6.19 9.59
N ALA A 76 2.05 6.76 10.16
CA ALA A 76 2.13 8.19 10.45
C ALA A 76 1.99 9.01 9.15
N ARG A 77 2.72 8.61 8.09
CA ARG A 77 2.62 9.26 6.77
C ARG A 77 1.23 9.12 6.12
N ALA A 78 0.53 8.02 6.39
CA ALA A 78 -0.86 7.87 5.97
C ALA A 78 -1.79 8.89 6.66
N ASN A 79 -1.59 9.15 7.96
CA ASN A 79 -2.32 10.22 8.66
C ASN A 79 -1.97 11.61 8.09
N ASP A 80 -0.69 11.89 7.85
CA ASP A 80 -0.27 13.15 7.21
C ASP A 80 -0.94 13.37 5.85
N THR A 81 -1.09 12.29 5.07
CA THR A 81 -1.79 12.31 3.77
C THR A 81 -3.27 12.65 3.95
N ILE A 82 -3.92 12.08 4.95
CA ILE A 82 -5.32 12.37 5.25
C ILE A 82 -5.48 13.86 5.58
N ASP A 83 -4.67 14.37 6.50
CA ASP A 83 -4.77 15.76 6.97
C ASP A 83 -4.43 16.78 5.89
N GLN A 84 -3.40 16.53 5.09
CA GLN A 84 -2.89 17.50 4.13
C GLN A 84 -3.55 17.42 2.76
N ILE A 85 -4.06 16.25 2.36
CA ILE A 85 -4.57 16.00 1.00
C ILE A 85 -6.05 15.67 0.99
N LEU A 86 -6.51 14.77 1.87
CA LEU A 86 -7.88 14.24 1.75
C LEU A 86 -8.91 15.09 2.50
N LEU A 87 -8.68 15.42 3.77
CA LEU A 87 -9.62 16.21 4.58
C LEU A 87 -9.95 17.60 4.01
N PRO A 88 -9.01 18.33 3.36
CA PRO A 88 -9.35 19.59 2.70
C PRO A 88 -10.47 19.45 1.66
N HIS A 89 -10.59 18.29 1.00
CA HIS A 89 -11.68 18.04 0.05
C HIS A 89 -13.01 17.69 0.72
N VAL A 90 -12.99 17.21 1.96
CA VAL A 90 -14.22 16.85 2.66
C VAL A 90 -14.86 18.07 3.32
N TRP A 91 -14.05 19.03 3.78
CA TRP A 91 -14.53 20.29 4.39
C TRP A 91 -14.70 21.44 3.38
N ASP A 92 -14.56 21.14 2.09
CA ASP A 92 -14.82 22.10 1.02
C ASP A 92 -16.34 22.29 0.87
N GLU A 93 -16.87 23.38 1.44
CA GLU A 93 -18.32 23.66 1.43
C GLU A 93 -18.86 23.95 0.02
N ASP A 94 -17.99 24.35 -0.91
CA ASP A 94 -18.34 24.61 -2.30
C ASP A 94 -18.44 23.30 -3.12
N ASN A 95 -18.05 22.16 -2.54
CA ASN A 95 -18.01 20.87 -3.22
C ASN A 95 -18.63 19.74 -2.39
N TYR A 96 -19.96 19.73 -2.36
CA TYR A 96 -20.78 18.78 -1.59
C TYR A 96 -20.69 17.31 -2.06
N GLU A 97 -20.19 17.03 -3.26
CA GLU A 97 -20.02 15.66 -3.78
C GLU A 97 -18.73 15.53 -4.62
N ALA A 98 -17.59 15.56 -3.93
CA ALA A 98 -16.28 15.39 -4.55
C ALA A 98 -15.90 13.91 -4.73
N HIS A 99 -15.34 13.57 -5.90
CA HIS A 99 -14.68 12.30 -6.15
C HIS A 99 -13.18 12.49 -6.30
N VAL A 100 -12.40 11.93 -5.37
CA VAL A 100 -10.94 11.98 -5.39
C VAL A 100 -10.38 10.59 -5.72
N ALA A 101 -9.55 10.51 -6.76
CA ALA A 101 -8.82 9.30 -7.11
C ALA A 101 -7.39 9.36 -6.54
N VAL A 102 -7.05 8.40 -5.67
CA VAL A 102 -5.70 8.25 -5.12
C VAL A 102 -5.02 7.05 -5.77
N VAL A 103 -3.87 7.28 -6.40
CA VAL A 103 -3.07 6.23 -7.04
C VAL A 103 -1.76 6.09 -6.27
N SER A 104 -1.52 4.90 -5.71
CA SER A 104 -0.38 4.62 -4.84
C SER A 104 -0.04 3.12 -4.86
N HIS A 105 0.50 2.59 -3.77
CA HIS A 105 1.12 1.28 -3.67
C HIS A 105 0.48 0.42 -2.58
N GLY A 106 0.74 -0.89 -2.61
CA GLY A 106 -0.03 -1.88 -1.87
C GLY A 106 0.02 -1.70 -0.35
N LEU A 107 1.21 -1.53 0.23
CA LEU A 107 1.33 -1.39 1.70
C LEU A 107 0.85 -0.02 2.15
N PHE A 108 1.26 1.04 1.46
CA PHE A 108 0.81 2.38 1.79
C PHE A 108 -0.72 2.55 1.69
N LEU A 109 -1.36 2.05 0.62
CA LEU A 109 -2.82 2.11 0.49
C LEU A 109 -3.53 1.37 1.62
N ALA A 110 -2.97 0.24 2.09
CA ALA A 110 -3.57 -0.50 3.19
C ALA A 110 -3.53 0.32 4.51
N GLU A 111 -2.41 0.98 4.81
CA GLU A 111 -2.32 1.88 5.97
C GLU A 111 -3.21 3.13 5.78
N LEU A 112 -3.26 3.71 4.57
CA LEU A 112 -4.10 4.88 4.25
C LEU A 112 -5.59 4.60 4.44
N ILE A 113 -6.10 3.49 3.90
CA ILE A 113 -7.51 3.11 4.04
C ILE A 113 -7.83 2.85 5.51
N THR A 114 -6.96 2.15 6.25
CA THR A 114 -7.15 1.94 7.69
C THR A 114 -7.19 3.26 8.47
N ALA A 115 -6.23 4.16 8.22
CA ALA A 115 -6.18 5.46 8.87
C ALA A 115 -7.42 6.30 8.56
N LEU A 116 -7.92 6.24 7.32
CA LEU A 116 -9.13 6.96 6.91
C LEU A 116 -10.38 6.38 7.57
N VAL A 117 -10.52 5.05 7.61
CA VAL A 117 -11.65 4.39 8.27
C VAL A 117 -11.68 4.68 9.77
N ARG A 118 -10.51 4.74 10.42
CA ARG A 118 -10.40 5.10 11.84
C ARG A 118 -10.73 6.57 12.15
N GLN A 119 -10.96 7.42 11.15
CA GLN A 119 -11.56 8.74 11.38
C GLN A 119 -13.02 8.63 11.83
N ASP A 120 -13.66 7.48 11.59
CA ASP A 120 -14.95 7.13 12.18
C ASP A 120 -14.73 6.53 13.59
N PRO A 121 -15.21 7.18 14.67
CA PRO A 121 -15.10 6.66 16.04
C PRO A 121 -15.71 5.27 16.23
N ALA A 122 -16.67 4.86 15.37
CA ALA A 122 -17.26 3.53 15.41
C ALA A 122 -16.37 2.44 14.80
N GLN A 123 -15.30 2.79 14.06
CA GLN A 123 -14.50 1.87 13.26
C GLN A 123 -13.04 1.74 13.72
N GLN A 124 -12.81 1.62 15.03
CA GLN A 124 -11.45 1.57 15.60
C GLN A 124 -10.77 0.20 15.54
N THR A 125 -11.52 -0.87 15.29
CA THR A 125 -11.01 -2.26 15.32
C THR A 125 -10.33 -2.70 14.02
N ILE A 126 -10.59 -1.99 12.92
CA ILE A 126 -10.04 -2.27 11.59
C ILE A 126 -8.51 -2.24 11.61
N GLN A 127 -7.88 -3.15 10.87
CA GLN A 127 -6.43 -3.32 10.81
C GLN A 127 -5.93 -3.20 9.36
N PRO A 128 -4.67 -2.77 9.14
CA PRO A 128 -4.10 -2.68 7.77
C PRO A 128 -4.13 -4.00 7.01
N ARG A 129 -4.04 -5.14 7.72
CA ARG A 129 -4.13 -6.48 7.10
C ARG A 129 -5.45 -6.72 6.35
N ASP A 130 -6.52 -6.03 6.73
CA ASP A 130 -7.85 -6.19 6.12
C ASP A 130 -7.88 -5.63 4.69
N PHE A 131 -6.89 -4.80 4.32
CA PHE A 131 -6.73 -4.19 3.00
C PHE A 131 -5.46 -4.60 2.27
N ARG A 132 -4.66 -5.55 2.81
CA ARG A 132 -3.45 -6.05 2.13
C ARG A 132 -3.79 -6.97 0.96
N GLY A 133 -2.80 -7.19 0.08
CA GLY A 133 -2.94 -8.10 -1.06
C GLY A 133 -3.72 -7.52 -2.24
N MET A 134 -3.77 -6.19 -2.34
CA MET A 134 -4.35 -5.51 -3.50
C MET A 134 -3.62 -5.90 -4.79
N LYS A 135 -4.38 -6.25 -5.83
CA LYS A 135 -3.82 -6.54 -7.14
C LYS A 135 -3.36 -5.24 -7.79
N ASN A 136 -2.36 -5.32 -8.66
CA ASN A 136 -2.00 -4.17 -9.50
C ASN A 136 -3.23 -3.67 -10.26
N THR A 137 -3.41 -2.35 -10.25
CA THR A 137 -4.54 -1.59 -10.83
C THR A 137 -5.93 -1.93 -10.30
N ALA A 138 -6.07 -2.79 -9.29
CA ALA A 138 -7.32 -2.91 -8.57
C ALA A 138 -7.62 -1.64 -7.77
N TRP A 139 -8.90 -1.38 -7.51
CA TRP A 139 -9.34 -0.19 -6.78
C TRP A 139 -10.20 -0.54 -5.57
N THR A 140 -10.13 0.32 -4.56
CA THR A 140 -10.95 0.28 -3.36
C THR A 140 -11.69 1.61 -3.27
N ARG A 141 -12.98 1.58 -2.93
CA ARG A 141 -13.81 2.78 -2.77
C ARG A 141 -14.16 2.97 -1.31
N VAL A 142 -13.88 4.18 -0.83
CA VAL A 142 -14.21 4.66 0.51
C VAL A 142 -15.10 5.88 0.35
N ARG A 143 -16.24 5.89 1.03
CA ARG A 143 -17.15 7.03 1.15
C ARG A 143 -16.94 7.66 2.51
N VAL A 144 -16.74 8.97 2.53
CA VAL A 144 -16.54 9.77 3.75
C VAL A 144 -17.65 10.80 3.81
N THR A 145 -18.36 10.88 4.93
CA THR A 145 -19.45 11.84 5.14
C THR A 145 -19.17 12.66 6.40
N ALA A 146 -19.16 13.98 6.26
CA ALA A 146 -19.12 14.90 7.39
C ALA A 146 -20.49 14.96 8.08
N GLN A 147 -20.57 14.69 9.38
CA GLN A 147 -21.79 14.98 10.13
C GLN A 147 -21.82 16.46 10.49
N LYS A 148 -22.66 17.25 9.81
CA LYS A 148 -22.88 18.67 10.17
C LYS A 148 -23.62 18.77 11.51
N SER A 149 -23.19 19.68 12.38
CA SER A 149 -23.95 20.06 13.56
C SER A 149 -25.35 20.55 13.18
N ALA A 150 -26.31 20.40 14.09
CA ALA A 150 -27.70 20.79 13.85
C ALA A 150 -27.83 22.27 13.42
N PRO A 151 -28.83 22.63 12.60
CA PRO A 151 -29.01 24.02 12.14
C PRO A 151 -29.24 24.96 13.34
N GLY A 152 -28.33 25.90 13.58
CA GLY A 152 -28.49 26.96 14.60
C GLY A 152 -27.36 27.11 15.62
N GLU A 153 -26.40 26.18 15.67
CA GLU A 153 -25.17 26.38 16.46
C GLU A 153 -24.17 27.24 15.68
N LYS A 154 -23.67 28.31 16.31
CA LYS A 154 -22.61 29.14 15.72
C LYS A 154 -21.37 28.28 15.46
N PRO A 155 -20.65 28.48 14.34
CA PRO A 155 -19.36 27.84 14.13
C PRO A 155 -18.41 28.35 15.22
N SER A 156 -18.20 27.53 16.25
CA SER A 156 -17.03 27.70 17.11
C SER A 156 -15.85 27.07 16.38
N CYS A 157 -14.64 27.41 16.82
CA CYS A 157 -13.34 26.90 16.39
C CYS A 157 -13.15 25.35 16.50
N LYS A 158 -14.25 24.58 16.52
CA LYS A 158 -14.37 23.12 16.59
C LYS A 158 -14.82 22.47 15.27
N GLU A 159 -14.63 23.11 14.12
CA GLU A 159 -14.81 22.44 12.80
C GLU A 159 -13.95 21.16 12.68
N LYS A 160 -12.85 21.07 13.44
CA LYS A 160 -11.99 19.88 13.57
C LYS A 160 -12.61 18.68 14.30
N LEU A 161 -13.81 18.79 14.88
CA LEU A 161 -14.41 17.74 15.72
C LEU A 161 -15.71 17.13 15.16
N MET A 162 -16.11 17.48 13.93
CA MET A 162 -17.27 16.82 13.33
C MET A 162 -16.94 15.34 13.08
N PRO A 163 -17.66 14.40 13.70
CA PRO A 163 -17.39 12.98 13.53
C PRO A 163 -17.66 12.59 12.08
N LEU A 164 -16.74 11.81 11.50
CA LEU A 164 -16.88 11.33 10.14
C LEU A 164 -17.56 9.98 10.16
N VAL A 165 -18.43 9.75 9.18
CA VAL A 165 -18.90 8.41 8.86
C VAL A 165 -18.09 7.92 7.68
N VAL A 166 -17.38 6.81 7.86
CA VAL A 166 -16.49 6.27 6.82
C VAL A 166 -16.91 4.85 6.44
N GLN A 167 -17.21 4.66 5.16
CA GLN A 167 -17.74 3.40 4.64
C GLN A 167 -16.89 2.88 3.48
N VAL A 168 -16.36 1.67 3.61
CA VAL A 168 -15.68 0.98 2.52
C VAL A 168 -16.71 0.16 1.74
N THR A 169 -17.00 0.56 0.49
CA THR A 169 -18.07 -0.07 -0.31
C THR A 169 -17.55 -1.14 -1.26
N ASN A 170 -16.28 -1.05 -1.68
CA ASN A 170 -15.65 -1.98 -2.60
C ASN A 170 -14.20 -2.15 -2.19
N ILE A 171 -13.70 -3.38 -2.14
CA ILE A 171 -12.33 -3.69 -1.75
C ILE A 171 -11.68 -4.46 -2.90
N ASN A 172 -10.51 -4.00 -3.34
CA ASN A 172 -9.66 -4.71 -4.30
C ASN A 172 -10.42 -5.16 -5.57
N ASN A 173 -11.33 -4.30 -6.07
CA ASN A 173 -12.11 -4.59 -7.25
C ASN A 173 -11.19 -4.62 -8.48
N SER A 174 -11.24 -5.74 -9.21
CA SER A 174 -10.40 -5.99 -10.38
C SER A 174 -11.22 -6.42 -11.60
N ASP A 175 -12.50 -6.06 -11.65
CA ASP A 175 -13.43 -6.59 -12.67
C ASP A 175 -13.04 -6.14 -14.07
N HIS A 176 -12.50 -4.93 -14.19
CA HIS A 176 -11.93 -4.40 -15.43
C HIS A 176 -10.74 -5.22 -15.98
N LEU A 177 -10.13 -6.09 -15.16
CA LEU A 177 -9.07 -6.98 -15.60
C LEU A 177 -9.58 -8.35 -16.09
N SER A 178 -10.87 -8.66 -15.87
CA SER A 178 -11.44 -9.98 -16.23
C SER A 178 -11.46 -10.23 -17.73
N SER A 179 -11.66 -9.18 -18.53
CA SER A 179 -11.66 -9.24 -20.00
C SER A 179 -10.25 -9.19 -20.60
N LEU A 180 -9.23 -8.87 -19.80
CA LEU A 180 -7.85 -8.84 -20.28
C LEU A 180 -7.32 -10.27 -20.40
N LYS A 181 -7.18 -10.74 -21.64
CA LYS A 181 -6.43 -11.96 -21.93
C LYS A 181 -4.99 -11.76 -21.48
N ARG A 182 -4.59 -12.44 -20.40
CA ARG A 182 -3.17 -12.56 -20.03
C ARG A 182 -2.43 -13.08 -21.27
N GLN A 183 -1.46 -12.32 -21.77
CA GLN A 183 -0.54 -12.86 -22.76
C GLN A 183 0.09 -14.12 -22.14
N ARG A 184 0.01 -15.26 -22.85
CA ARG A 184 0.67 -16.50 -22.43
C ARG A 184 2.18 -16.27 -22.57
N GLY A 185 2.77 -15.79 -21.50
CA GLY A 185 4.13 -15.29 -21.45
C GLY A 185 4.11 -14.02 -20.61
N GLY A 186 4.72 -14.07 -19.42
CA GLY A 186 4.88 -12.87 -18.61
C GLY A 186 5.56 -11.77 -19.42
N ILE A 187 5.43 -10.52 -18.98
CA ILE A 187 5.92 -9.30 -19.67
C ILE A 187 7.44 -9.38 -20.01
N GLY A 188 8.17 -10.37 -19.47
CA GLY A 188 9.53 -10.75 -19.88
C GLY A 188 9.69 -11.32 -21.31
N SER A 189 8.65 -11.34 -22.16
CA SER A 189 8.80 -11.59 -23.60
C SER A 189 8.78 -10.32 -24.48
N SER A 190 8.74 -9.13 -23.87
CA SER A 190 9.08 -7.88 -24.57
C SER A 190 10.61 -7.74 -24.67
N ALA A 191 11.09 -6.96 -25.65
CA ALA A 191 12.51 -6.88 -26.03
C ALA A 191 13.43 -6.82 -24.79
N HIS A 192 14.30 -7.82 -24.66
CA HIS A 192 15.22 -8.07 -23.55
C HIS A 192 15.77 -6.78 -22.90
N ASP A 193 15.19 -6.35 -21.77
CA ASP A 193 15.83 -5.39 -20.87
C ASP A 193 16.80 -6.15 -19.97
N SER A 194 18.10 -5.98 -20.22
CA SER A 194 19.20 -6.59 -19.47
C SER A 194 19.21 -6.24 -17.97
N ARG A 195 18.39 -5.27 -17.54
CA ARG A 195 18.20 -4.90 -16.12
C ARG A 195 17.08 -5.67 -15.43
N GLN A 196 16.19 -6.34 -16.18
CA GLN A 196 15.04 -7.04 -15.62
C GLN A 196 15.43 -8.44 -15.13
N LYS A 197 15.55 -8.62 -13.82
CA LYS A 197 15.85 -9.92 -13.20
C LYS A 197 14.57 -10.77 -13.05
N ASP A 198 14.67 -12.06 -13.33
CA ASP A 198 13.58 -13.04 -13.15
C ASP A 198 13.08 -13.04 -11.68
N ILE A 199 11.76 -13.06 -11.51
CA ILE A 199 11.08 -13.15 -10.21
C ILE A 199 11.54 -14.38 -9.40
N ARG A 200 11.91 -15.49 -10.08
CA ARG A 200 12.49 -16.70 -9.46
C ARG A 200 13.85 -16.44 -8.81
N GLY A 201 14.54 -15.38 -9.23
CA GLY A 201 15.71 -14.90 -8.53
C GLY A 201 15.38 -14.48 -7.10
N PHE A 202 14.22 -13.86 -6.87
CA PHE A 202 13.91 -13.24 -5.58
C PHE A 202 13.57 -14.25 -4.47
N PHE A 203 13.25 -15.50 -4.80
CA PHE A 203 12.83 -16.51 -3.83
C PHE A 203 13.72 -17.77 -3.90
N LYS A 204 14.48 -18.06 -2.83
CA LYS A 204 15.17 -19.35 -2.68
C LYS A 204 14.31 -20.29 -1.84
N ALA A 205 13.79 -21.34 -2.46
CA ALA A 205 13.30 -22.51 -1.74
C ALA A 205 14.51 -23.18 -1.07
N GLY A 206 14.43 -23.44 0.24
CA GLY A 206 15.44 -24.21 0.94
C GLY A 206 15.48 -25.64 0.38
N ALA A 207 16.44 -25.92 -0.50
CA ALA A 207 16.75 -27.26 -0.96
C ALA A 207 17.37 -28.03 0.22
N GLY A 208 16.52 -28.70 1.00
CA GLY A 208 16.96 -29.80 1.86
C GLY A 208 17.45 -30.93 0.96
N ARG A 209 18.77 -31.15 0.96
CA ARG A 209 19.38 -32.35 0.39
C ARG A 209 18.99 -33.54 1.27
N THR A 210 18.26 -34.50 0.72
CA THR A 210 18.35 -35.90 1.13
C THR A 210 19.01 -36.66 0.00
N HIS A 211 20.32 -36.91 0.14
CA HIS A 211 21.02 -37.95 -0.61
C HIS A 211 20.50 -39.30 -0.10
N SER A 212 19.65 -39.97 -0.88
CA SER A 212 19.50 -41.41 -0.78
C SER A 212 20.66 -42.05 -1.55
N GLN A 213 21.62 -42.60 -0.81
CA GLN A 213 22.65 -43.49 -1.35
C GLN A 213 21.99 -44.77 -1.88
N GLU A 214 22.31 -45.09 -3.13
CA GLU A 214 22.30 -46.44 -3.67
C GLU A 214 23.03 -47.41 -2.72
N LYS A 215 22.37 -48.53 -2.40
CA LYS A 215 23.05 -49.79 -2.12
C LYS A 215 22.53 -50.80 -3.13
N ASN A 216 23.43 -51.21 -4.01
CA ASN A 216 23.26 -52.35 -4.89
C ASN A 216 24.08 -53.53 -4.33
N SER A 217 23.58 -54.73 -4.65
CA SER A 217 24.27 -56.02 -4.68
C SER A 217 24.33 -56.87 -3.39
N GLY A 218 23.72 -58.05 -3.48
CA GLY A 218 23.73 -59.16 -2.52
C GLY A 218 22.54 -60.07 -2.74
#